data_AF-A0A2V8MTI0-F1
#
_entry.id   AF-A0A2V8MTI0-F1
#
_cell.length_a   1.000
_cell.length_b   1.000
_cell.length_c   1.000
_cell.angle_alpha   90.00
_cell.angle_beta   90.00
_cell.angle_gamma   90.00
#
_symmetry.space_group_name_H-M   'P 1'
#
loop_
_entity.id
_entity.type
_entity.pdbx_description
1 polymer ?
#
loop_
_entity_poly.entity_id
_entity_poly.type
_entity_poly.pdbx_seq_one_letter_code
_entity_poly.pdbx_strand_id
1 'polypeptide(L)'
;MMNRLIGEGKTGITTNAVYDSWTPARAYQHYHGAVRILTEAASVQYASPIKQNFSDLRPGVGYDPRTISWKFPALWRGGEWHLRDIVDYELTAAMGALENMAFYRERWLRNFYTVQKRAVSWNSVPFAFVIPPEQRDPVSTVEMLNILQFGEVEVERADSAFTADGVQYPKGSYVIRVAQPFGAFAKTMMERQAYPDLREYPGTAATALRRYRTHAADADGRKSHHYHTAIPGQSHQSRKDQRPRRRSGGRSCESIHPGA
;
A
#
# COMPACT_ATOMS: atom_id res chain seq x y z
N MET A 1 -3.27 23.20 9.31
CA MET A 1 -4.49 22.96 8.49
C MET A 1 -5.76 22.94 9.33
N MET A 2 -6.07 21.87 10.09
CA MET A 2 -7.35 21.75 10.84
C MET A 2 -7.69 22.97 11.71
N ASN A 3 -6.74 23.46 12.51
CA ASN A 3 -6.96 24.64 13.36
C ASN A 3 -7.36 25.90 12.58
N ARG A 4 -6.81 26.10 11.38
CA ARG A 4 -7.15 27.26 10.55
C ARG A 4 -8.58 27.14 10.01
N LEU A 5 -8.93 25.97 9.48
CA LEU A 5 -10.29 25.70 8.98
C LEU A 5 -11.33 25.95 10.10
N ILE A 6 -11.10 25.38 11.29
CA ILE A 6 -11.98 25.59 12.45
C ILE A 6 -12.00 27.06 12.87
N GLY A 7 -10.86 27.74 12.88
CA GLY A 7 -10.75 29.17 13.21
C GLY A 7 -11.54 30.08 12.25
N GLU A 8 -11.71 29.66 11.00
CA GLU A 8 -12.58 30.32 10.01
C GLU A 8 -14.05 29.89 10.09
N GLY A 9 -14.43 29.12 11.12
CA GLY A 9 -15.81 28.65 11.33
C GLY A 9 -16.23 27.48 10.44
N LYS A 10 -15.29 26.86 9.70
CA LYS A 10 -15.58 25.70 8.85
C LYS A 10 -15.82 24.45 9.70
N THR A 11 -16.69 23.56 9.22
CA THR A 11 -17.12 22.33 9.92
C THR A 11 -16.98 21.12 8.99
N GLY A 12 -17.15 19.89 9.50
CA GLY A 12 -17.05 18.69 8.67
C GLY A 12 -15.62 18.24 8.37
N ILE A 13 -14.66 18.68 9.18
CA ILE A 13 -13.22 18.44 8.95
C ILE A 13 -12.79 17.19 9.70
N THR A 14 -12.15 16.26 8.99
CA THR A 14 -11.58 15.04 9.57
C THR A 14 -10.07 15.00 9.47
N THR A 15 -9.39 14.42 10.46
CA THR A 15 -7.94 14.17 10.44
C THR A 15 -7.60 12.77 10.93
N ASN A 16 -6.44 12.24 10.53
CA ASN A 16 -5.96 10.91 10.91
C ASN A 16 -7.01 9.80 10.65
N ALA A 17 -7.66 9.87 9.48
CA ALA A 17 -8.76 8.99 9.08
C ALA A 17 -8.24 7.81 8.22
N VAL A 18 -8.69 7.73 6.96
CA VAL A 18 -8.63 6.52 6.13
C VAL A 18 -7.28 6.25 5.46
N TYR A 19 -6.43 7.27 5.28
CA TYR A 19 -5.26 7.18 4.43
C TYR A 19 -3.99 6.83 5.21
N ASP A 20 -3.36 5.74 4.78
CA ASP A 20 -2.01 5.36 5.17
C ASP A 20 -0.98 5.71 4.07
N SER A 21 0.30 5.54 4.43
CA SER A 21 1.43 5.64 3.50
C SER A 21 1.87 4.27 2.96
N TRP A 22 1.00 3.25 3.00
CA TRP A 22 1.42 1.85 2.72
C TRP A 22 1.60 1.56 1.23
N THR A 23 0.81 2.16 0.35
CA THR A 23 0.87 1.81 -1.08
C THR A 23 2.16 2.36 -1.73
N PRO A 24 2.96 1.54 -2.45
CA PRO A 24 4.20 1.99 -3.08
C PRO A 24 4.03 3.16 -4.05
N ALA A 25 2.93 3.20 -4.80
CA ALA A 25 2.58 4.30 -5.71
C ALA A 25 2.42 5.66 -5.00
N ARG A 26 2.27 5.67 -3.67
CA ARG A 26 2.10 6.88 -2.86
C ARG A 26 3.36 7.26 -2.07
N ALA A 27 4.40 6.43 -2.09
CA ALA A 27 5.57 6.55 -1.23
C ALA A 27 6.77 7.25 -1.88
N TYR A 28 6.72 7.61 -3.17
CA TYR A 28 7.83 8.26 -3.90
C TYR A 28 8.47 9.41 -3.10
N GLN A 29 7.65 10.32 -2.56
CA GLN A 29 8.09 11.46 -1.77
C GLN A 29 8.89 11.04 -0.52
N HIS A 30 8.49 9.95 0.13
CA HIS A 30 9.17 9.44 1.33
C HIS A 30 10.59 8.96 1.04
N TYR A 31 10.82 8.40 -0.15
CA TYR A 31 12.14 7.99 -0.60
C TYR A 31 13.04 9.16 -1.02
N HIS A 32 12.46 10.35 -1.22
CA HIS A 32 13.15 11.57 -1.64
C HIS A 32 13.28 12.60 -0.52
N GLY A 33 13.18 12.18 0.73
CA GLY A 33 13.28 13.07 1.89
C GLY A 33 12.18 14.14 1.96
N ALA A 34 11.08 13.94 1.21
CA ALA A 34 9.97 14.86 1.12
C ALA A 34 8.78 14.42 1.97
N VAL A 35 7.95 15.38 2.34
CA VAL A 35 6.71 15.13 3.08
C VAL A 35 5.54 15.09 2.11
N ARG A 36 4.67 14.11 2.33
CA ARG A 36 3.39 13.99 1.65
C ARG A 36 2.32 14.70 2.47
N ILE A 37 1.58 15.60 1.82
CA ILE A 37 0.39 16.23 2.39
C ILE A 37 -0.78 15.82 1.50
N LEU A 38 -1.85 15.33 2.12
CA LEU A 38 -3.08 14.99 1.43
C LEU A 38 -4.21 15.78 2.08
N THR A 39 -4.92 16.54 1.25
CA THR A 39 -6.21 17.14 1.55
C THR A 39 -7.22 16.59 0.55
N GLU A 40 -8.45 16.40 1.02
CA GLU A 40 -9.55 15.94 0.20
C GLU A 40 -10.85 16.49 0.76
N ALA A 41 -11.74 16.90 -0.14
CA ALA A 41 -13.07 17.37 0.17
C ALA A 41 -14.13 16.45 -0.45
N ALA A 42 -15.30 16.40 0.18
CA ALA A 42 -16.44 15.67 -0.37
C ALA A 42 -16.79 16.24 -1.77
N SER A 43 -17.10 15.35 -2.71
CA SER A 43 -17.41 15.73 -4.09
C SER A 43 -18.78 16.42 -4.22
N VAL A 44 -18.99 17.08 -5.35
CA VAL A 44 -20.23 17.74 -5.78
C VAL A 44 -20.60 17.33 -7.20
N GLN A 45 -21.79 17.70 -7.66
CA GLN A 45 -22.04 17.80 -9.09
C GLN A 45 -21.39 19.12 -9.58
N TYR A 46 -20.57 19.08 -10.63
CA TYR A 46 -19.76 20.26 -10.99
C TYR A 46 -20.59 21.48 -11.43
N ALA A 47 -21.78 21.26 -12.00
CA ALA A 47 -22.65 22.32 -12.51
C ALA A 47 -23.80 22.68 -11.55
N SER A 48 -24.01 21.92 -10.47
CA SER A 48 -25.15 22.07 -9.56
C SER A 48 -24.74 21.69 -8.13
N PRO A 49 -25.19 22.43 -7.11
CA PRO A 49 -24.96 21.99 -5.73
C PRO A 49 -25.64 20.64 -5.47
N ILE A 50 -25.09 19.92 -4.50
CA ILE A 50 -25.81 18.80 -3.88
C ILE A 50 -26.42 19.26 -2.57
N LYS A 51 -27.61 18.75 -2.25
CA LYS A 51 -28.21 18.94 -0.93
C LYS A 51 -28.03 17.67 -0.12
N GLN A 52 -27.37 17.78 1.01
CA GLN A 52 -27.02 16.66 1.88
C GLN A 52 -27.63 16.87 3.27
N ASN A 53 -28.44 15.95 3.75
CA ASN A 53 -28.96 16.02 5.13
C ASN A 53 -27.98 15.38 6.11
N PHE A 54 -28.01 15.84 7.37
CA PHE A 54 -27.19 15.29 8.45
C PHE A 54 -27.44 13.79 8.69
N SER A 55 -28.70 13.36 8.59
CA SER A 55 -29.11 11.94 8.73
C SER A 55 -28.48 11.03 7.69
N ASP A 56 -28.22 11.59 6.51
CA ASP A 56 -27.80 10.85 5.32
C ASP A 56 -26.26 10.69 5.26
N LEU A 57 -25.53 11.34 6.18
CA LEU A 57 -24.09 11.19 6.33
C LEU A 57 -23.74 9.78 6.79
N ARG A 58 -22.75 9.17 6.12
CA ARG A 58 -22.33 7.79 6.37
C ARG A 58 -20.95 7.74 7.03
N PRO A 59 -20.73 6.81 7.98
CA PRO A 59 -19.41 6.57 8.54
C PRO A 59 -18.38 6.19 7.45
N GLY A 60 -17.15 6.66 7.64
CA GLY A 60 -15.98 6.26 6.85
C GLY A 60 -15.05 5.33 7.64
N VAL A 61 -13.90 4.98 7.05
CA VAL A 61 -12.91 4.15 7.76
C VAL A 61 -12.30 4.97 8.91
N GLY A 62 -12.57 4.57 10.15
CA GLY A 62 -11.97 5.18 11.33
C GLY A 62 -12.55 6.55 11.74
N TYR A 63 -13.73 6.94 11.23
CA TYR A 63 -14.49 8.11 11.71
C TYR A 63 -16.01 7.97 11.44
N ASP A 64 -16.84 8.62 12.27
CA ASP A 64 -18.28 8.84 12.02
C ASP A 64 -18.55 10.35 11.94
N PRO A 65 -18.98 10.89 10.79
CA PRO A 65 -19.20 12.32 10.61
C PRO A 65 -20.38 12.89 11.42
N ARG A 66 -21.15 12.03 12.11
CA ARG A 66 -22.27 12.44 12.97
C ARG A 66 -21.89 12.51 14.45
N THR A 67 -20.70 12.05 14.81
CA THR A 67 -20.24 11.97 16.21
C THR A 67 -18.98 12.81 16.41
N ILE A 68 -18.99 13.67 17.43
CA ILE A 68 -17.81 14.47 17.78
C ILE A 68 -16.71 13.53 18.27
N SER A 69 -15.51 13.73 17.75
CA SER A 69 -14.31 13.06 18.23
C SER A 69 -13.10 13.96 18.04
N TRP A 70 -11.95 13.57 18.59
CA TRP A 70 -10.70 14.30 18.37
C TRP A 70 -10.29 14.35 16.89
N LYS A 71 -10.72 13.36 16.09
CA LYS A 71 -10.51 13.33 14.63
C LYS A 71 -11.50 14.20 13.88
N PHE A 72 -12.68 14.43 14.45
CA PHE A 72 -13.82 15.11 13.83
C PHE A 72 -14.46 16.08 14.85
N PRO A 73 -13.80 17.20 15.18
CA PRO A 73 -14.17 18.03 16.33
C PRO A 73 -15.39 18.92 16.09
N ALA A 74 -15.70 19.25 14.83
CA ALA A 74 -16.80 20.15 14.46
C ALA A 74 -17.71 19.49 13.41
N LEU A 75 -18.95 19.18 13.80
CA LEU A 75 -19.92 18.51 12.94
C LEU A 75 -20.47 19.45 11.86
N TRP A 76 -20.46 19.00 10.62
CA TRP A 76 -21.24 19.64 9.56
C TRP A 76 -22.68 19.14 9.63
N ARG A 77 -23.64 20.05 9.76
CA ARG A 77 -25.07 19.71 9.97
C ARG A 77 -25.83 19.42 8.67
N GLY A 78 -25.11 19.21 7.57
CA GLY A 78 -25.70 19.14 6.24
C GLY A 78 -26.11 20.51 5.72
N GLY A 79 -26.56 20.54 4.47
CA GLY A 79 -26.87 21.76 3.73
C GLY A 79 -26.64 21.57 2.25
N GLU A 80 -26.60 22.69 1.52
CA GLU A 80 -26.10 22.70 0.16
C GLU A 80 -24.57 22.67 0.17
N TRP A 81 -23.99 21.87 -0.71
CA TRP A 81 -22.55 21.76 -0.91
C TRP A 81 -22.25 22.06 -2.38
N HIS A 82 -21.47 23.12 -2.59
CA HIS A 82 -21.14 23.70 -3.88
C HIS A 82 -19.67 23.44 -4.24
N LEU A 83 -19.35 23.55 -5.52
CA LEU A 83 -17.96 23.53 -5.98
C LEU A 83 -17.13 24.66 -5.32
N ARG A 84 -17.75 25.83 -5.09
CA ARG A 84 -17.09 26.93 -4.36
C ARG A 84 -16.71 26.52 -2.94
N ASP A 85 -17.53 25.76 -2.24
CA ASP A 85 -17.22 25.32 -0.89
C ASP A 85 -15.98 24.40 -0.86
N ILE A 86 -15.84 23.50 -1.85
CA ILE A 86 -14.62 22.70 -2.03
C ILE A 86 -13.40 23.62 -2.19
N VAL A 87 -13.47 24.57 -3.12
CA VAL A 87 -12.37 25.50 -3.41
C VAL A 87 -12.00 26.32 -2.17
N ASP A 88 -13.00 26.83 -1.44
CA ASP A 88 -12.78 27.64 -0.25
C ASP A 88 -12.14 26.82 0.88
N TYR A 89 -12.58 25.58 1.09
CA TYR A 89 -11.98 24.68 2.09
C TYR A 89 -10.54 24.31 1.71
N GLU A 90 -10.31 23.90 0.47
CA GLU A 90 -8.98 23.49 0.00
C GLU A 90 -8.00 24.66 -0.04
N LEU A 91 -8.45 25.87 -0.40
CA LEU A 91 -7.62 27.06 -0.35
C LEU A 91 -7.21 27.40 1.09
N THR A 92 -8.15 27.37 2.04
CA THR A 92 -7.83 27.56 3.46
C THR A 92 -6.86 26.48 3.97
N ALA A 93 -7.06 25.22 3.57
CA ALA A 93 -6.18 24.13 3.95
C ALA A 93 -4.76 24.33 3.39
N ALA A 94 -4.64 24.66 2.10
CA ALA A 94 -3.37 24.94 1.44
C ALA A 94 -2.63 26.12 2.08
N MET A 95 -3.31 27.24 2.31
CA MET A 95 -2.73 28.41 3.00
C MET A 95 -2.29 28.05 4.42
N GLY A 96 -3.11 27.29 5.15
CA GLY A 96 -2.75 26.82 6.49
C GLY A 96 -1.59 25.82 6.50
N ALA A 97 -1.28 25.13 5.40
CA ALA A 97 -0.09 24.32 5.25
C ALA A 97 1.15 25.20 4.96
N LEU A 98 1.03 26.15 4.03
CA LEU A 98 2.09 27.08 3.66
C LEU A 98 2.53 27.96 4.84
N GLU A 99 1.59 28.48 5.62
CA GLU A 99 1.89 29.25 6.82
C GLU A 99 2.62 28.42 7.88
N ASN A 100 2.22 27.16 8.05
CA ASN A 100 2.93 26.26 8.96
C ASN A 100 4.38 26.05 8.50
N MET A 101 4.59 25.89 7.20
CA MET A 101 5.93 25.77 6.61
C MET A 101 6.74 27.06 6.79
N ALA A 102 6.14 28.23 6.57
CA ALA A 102 6.79 29.52 6.75
C ALA A 102 7.18 29.77 8.22
N PHE A 103 6.27 29.46 9.15
CA PHE A 103 6.48 29.64 10.59
C PHE A 103 7.57 28.70 11.13
N TYR A 104 7.51 27.42 10.76
CA TYR A 104 8.46 26.39 11.20
C TYR A 104 9.61 26.12 10.20
N ARG A 105 9.96 27.09 9.35
CA ARG A 105 10.90 26.93 8.23
C ARG A 105 12.21 26.25 8.60
N GLU A 106 12.79 26.61 9.74
CA GLU A 106 14.05 26.04 10.21
C GLU A 106 13.91 24.55 10.52
N ARG A 107 12.78 24.15 11.12
CA ARG A 107 12.49 22.74 11.39
C ARG A 107 12.35 21.94 10.09
N TRP A 108 11.68 22.49 9.10
CA TRP A 108 11.54 21.86 7.78
C TRP A 108 12.91 21.64 7.12
N LEU A 109 13.75 22.66 7.06
CA LEU A 109 15.10 22.57 6.48
C LEU A 109 16.01 21.62 7.26
N ARG A 110 15.99 21.69 8.60
CA ARG A 110 16.78 20.77 9.45
C ARG A 110 16.34 19.32 9.29
N ASN A 111 15.04 19.06 9.19
CA ASN A 111 14.52 17.71 8.97
C ASN A 111 14.97 17.18 7.60
N PHE A 112 14.81 17.97 6.53
CA PHE A 112 15.28 17.61 5.20
C PHE A 112 16.78 17.26 5.21
N TYR A 113 17.62 18.14 5.78
CA TYR A 113 19.05 17.89 5.93
C TYR A 113 19.33 16.61 6.71
N THR A 114 18.63 16.39 7.84
CA THR A 114 18.85 15.22 8.70
C THR A 114 18.49 13.92 7.98
N VAL A 115 17.40 13.91 7.22
CA VAL A 115 16.99 12.74 6.42
C VAL A 115 18.02 12.44 5.34
N GLN A 116 18.44 13.44 4.57
CA GLN A 116 19.41 13.24 3.50
C GLN A 116 20.80 12.86 4.04
N LYS A 117 21.22 13.45 5.18
CA LYS A 117 22.47 13.07 5.85
C LYS A 117 22.47 11.59 6.24
N ARG A 118 21.34 11.08 6.74
CA ARG A 118 21.19 9.65 7.07
C ARG A 118 21.22 8.76 5.84
N ALA A 119 20.62 9.21 4.73
CA ALA A 119 20.61 8.48 3.47
C ALA A 119 22.04 8.29 2.92
N VAL A 120 22.84 9.35 2.87
CA VAL A 120 24.24 9.27 2.38
C VAL A 120 25.18 8.58 3.36
N SER A 121 24.84 8.52 4.65
CA SER A 121 25.63 7.80 5.66
C SER A 121 25.24 6.32 5.80
N TRP A 122 24.46 5.77 4.88
CA TRP A 122 24.04 4.38 4.91
C TRP A 122 25.25 3.43 4.85
N ASN A 123 25.30 2.45 5.76
CA ASN A 123 26.41 1.49 5.87
C ASN A 123 25.93 0.05 6.18
N SER A 124 24.68 -0.26 5.83
CA SER A 124 24.06 -1.56 6.10
C SER A 124 23.75 -2.32 4.80
N VAL A 125 23.12 -3.48 4.92
CA VAL A 125 22.72 -4.33 3.79
C VAL A 125 21.36 -3.88 3.25
N PRO A 126 21.18 -3.76 1.91
CA PRO A 126 22.20 -3.88 0.88
C PRO A 126 23.09 -2.63 0.83
N PHE A 127 24.38 -2.83 0.54
CA PHE A 127 25.33 -1.72 0.34
C PHE A 127 25.19 -1.10 -1.05
N ALA A 128 25.04 -1.94 -2.07
CA ALA A 128 24.85 -1.56 -3.45
C ALA A 128 24.08 -2.65 -4.22
N PHE A 129 23.52 -2.28 -5.36
CA PHE A 129 23.04 -3.21 -6.38
C PHE A 129 24.02 -3.19 -7.55
N VAL A 130 24.40 -4.37 -8.04
CA VAL A 130 25.30 -4.50 -9.20
C VAL A 130 24.54 -5.18 -10.33
N ILE A 131 24.54 -4.55 -11.50
CA ILE A 131 23.89 -5.04 -12.71
C ILE A 131 24.98 -5.33 -13.75
N PRO A 132 25.27 -6.61 -14.05
CA PRO A 132 26.21 -6.97 -15.11
C PRO A 132 25.78 -6.36 -16.46
N PRO A 133 26.74 -5.99 -17.33
CA PRO A 133 26.42 -5.38 -18.62
C PRO A 133 25.72 -6.35 -19.58
N GLU A 134 26.00 -7.65 -19.43
CA GLU A 134 25.33 -8.72 -20.16
C GLU A 134 24.09 -9.16 -19.37
N GLN A 135 22.92 -8.73 -19.85
CA GLN A 135 21.62 -9.13 -19.32
C GLN A 135 20.85 -9.88 -20.40
N ARG A 136 19.96 -10.80 -19.99
CA ARG A 136 19.09 -11.55 -20.93
C ARG A 136 18.25 -10.61 -21.79
N ASP A 137 17.80 -9.49 -21.21
CA ASP A 137 17.07 -8.43 -21.90
C ASP A 137 17.76 -7.08 -21.64
N PRO A 138 18.66 -6.67 -22.55
CA PRO A 138 19.34 -5.38 -22.45
C PRO A 138 18.40 -4.17 -22.55
N VAL A 139 17.28 -4.28 -23.27
CA VAL A 139 16.33 -3.17 -23.45
C VAL A 139 15.62 -2.87 -22.13
N SER A 140 15.06 -3.90 -21.50
CA SER A 140 14.45 -3.77 -20.17
C SER A 140 15.45 -3.29 -19.12
N THR A 141 16.72 -3.68 -19.25
CA THR A 141 17.79 -3.21 -18.36
C THR A 141 18.01 -1.70 -18.52
N VAL A 142 18.09 -1.21 -19.76
CA VAL A 142 18.24 0.23 -20.02
C VAL A 142 17.01 1.00 -19.54
N GLU A 143 15.80 0.48 -19.73
CA GLU A 143 14.58 1.11 -19.23
C GLU A 143 14.57 1.21 -17.70
N MET A 144 14.92 0.13 -17.01
CA MET A 144 15.06 0.13 -15.54
C MET A 144 16.08 1.18 -15.07
N LEU A 145 17.26 1.24 -15.70
CA LEU A 145 18.29 2.24 -15.35
C LEU A 145 17.79 3.67 -15.60
N ASN A 146 17.07 3.90 -16.70
CA ASN A 146 16.49 5.21 -17.01
C ASN A 146 15.42 5.60 -15.98
N ILE A 147 14.58 4.67 -15.52
CA ILE A 147 13.58 4.93 -14.46
C ILE A 147 14.26 5.32 -13.15
N LEU A 148 15.35 4.63 -12.79
CA LEU A 148 16.11 4.94 -11.59
C LEU A 148 16.77 6.32 -11.69
N GLN A 149 17.41 6.62 -12.82
CA GLN A 149 18.00 7.94 -13.08
C GLN A 149 16.95 9.06 -13.15
N PHE A 150 15.76 8.79 -13.69
CA PHE A 150 14.64 9.73 -13.67
C PHE A 150 14.16 10.02 -12.24
N GLY A 151 14.24 9.01 -11.35
CA GLY A 151 14.10 9.18 -9.91
C GLY A 151 15.38 9.69 -9.22
N GLU A 152 16.27 10.35 -9.95
CA GLU A 152 17.51 10.97 -9.46
C GLU A 152 18.49 10.00 -8.79
N VAL A 153 18.35 8.69 -9.02
CA VAL A 153 19.30 7.69 -8.51
C VAL A 153 20.59 7.77 -9.34
N GLU A 154 21.69 7.99 -8.64
CA GLU A 154 23.04 7.92 -9.18
C GLU A 154 23.37 6.46 -9.54
N VAL A 155 23.73 6.27 -10.81
CA VAL A 155 24.16 5.00 -11.37
C VAL A 155 25.60 5.14 -11.85
N GLU A 156 26.52 4.43 -11.20
CA GLU A 156 27.92 4.35 -11.59
C GLU A 156 28.11 3.25 -12.65
N ARG A 157 29.18 3.35 -13.44
CA ARG A 157 29.61 2.29 -14.35
C ARG A 157 31.05 1.91 -14.05
N ALA A 158 31.30 0.63 -13.79
CA ALA A 158 32.61 0.13 -13.44
C ALA A 158 33.60 0.30 -14.60
N ASP A 159 34.75 0.92 -14.33
CA ASP A 159 35.84 1.14 -15.29
C ASP A 159 36.76 -0.08 -15.48
N SER A 160 36.68 -1.02 -14.53
CA SER A 160 37.48 -2.22 -14.40
C SER A 160 36.64 -3.36 -13.82
N ALA A 161 37.11 -4.60 -13.95
CA ALA A 161 36.46 -5.74 -13.31
C ALA A 161 36.71 -5.73 -11.80
N PHE A 162 35.73 -6.17 -11.01
CA PHE A 162 35.82 -6.20 -9.55
C PHE A 162 35.09 -7.41 -8.97
N THR A 163 35.33 -7.69 -7.69
CA THR A 163 34.65 -8.76 -6.95
C THR A 163 33.87 -8.16 -5.80
N ALA A 164 32.60 -8.53 -5.66
CA ALA A 164 31.74 -8.15 -4.54
C ALA A 164 30.88 -9.37 -4.14
N ASP A 165 30.74 -9.61 -2.83
CA ASP A 165 30.02 -10.76 -2.27
C ASP A 165 30.43 -12.13 -2.88
N GLY A 166 31.72 -12.28 -3.21
CA GLY A 166 32.26 -13.50 -3.83
C GLY A 166 31.93 -13.68 -5.32
N VAL A 167 31.24 -12.72 -5.94
CA VAL A 167 30.88 -12.73 -7.37
C VAL A 167 31.81 -11.77 -8.13
N GLN A 168 32.35 -12.24 -9.25
CA GLN A 168 33.16 -11.42 -10.16
C GLN A 168 32.25 -10.70 -11.16
N TYR A 169 32.41 -9.38 -11.25
CA TYR A 169 31.68 -8.51 -12.17
C TYR A 169 32.65 -7.94 -13.21
N PRO A 170 32.31 -8.00 -14.52
CA PRO A 170 33.18 -7.49 -15.56
C PRO A 170 33.18 -5.95 -15.58
N LYS A 171 34.19 -5.38 -16.25
CA LYS A 171 34.22 -3.97 -16.63
C LYS A 171 32.90 -3.60 -17.33
N GLY A 172 32.37 -2.43 -17.03
CA GLY A 172 31.14 -1.91 -17.62
C GLY A 172 29.86 -2.30 -16.88
N SER A 173 29.95 -3.07 -15.79
CA SER A 173 28.82 -3.33 -14.87
C SER A 173 28.31 -2.02 -14.26
N TYR A 174 27.00 -1.90 -14.10
CA TYR A 174 26.38 -0.76 -13.43
C TYR A 174 26.34 -1.00 -11.93
N VAL A 175 26.66 0.04 -11.14
CA VAL A 175 26.70 -0.02 -9.68
C VAL A 175 25.80 1.08 -9.13
N ILE A 176 24.84 0.69 -8.30
CA ILE A 176 23.92 1.60 -7.64
C ILE A 176 24.18 1.50 -6.15
N ARG A 177 24.95 2.43 -5.59
CA ARG A 177 25.20 2.49 -4.15
C ARG A 177 23.93 2.92 -3.43
N VAL A 178 23.61 2.31 -2.30
CA VAL A 178 22.48 2.74 -1.47
C VAL A 178 22.83 4.00 -0.67
N ALA A 179 24.12 4.24 -0.40
CA ALA A 179 24.63 5.41 0.31
C ALA A 179 24.67 6.67 -0.58
N GLN A 180 23.51 7.14 -1.00
CA GLN A 180 23.30 8.33 -1.82
C GLN A 180 21.96 8.99 -1.45
N PRO A 181 21.69 10.26 -1.84
CA PRO A 181 20.48 10.98 -1.43
C PRO A 181 19.16 10.25 -1.66
N PHE A 182 19.04 9.48 -2.76
CA PHE A 182 17.82 8.76 -3.14
C PHE A 182 18.00 7.24 -3.19
N GLY A 183 19.01 6.73 -2.48
CA GLY A 183 19.28 5.29 -2.42
C GLY A 183 18.15 4.48 -1.77
N ALA A 184 17.29 5.11 -0.96
CA ALA A 184 16.07 4.49 -0.44
C ALA A 184 15.08 4.14 -1.56
N PHE A 185 14.97 4.98 -2.60
CA PHE A 185 14.13 4.71 -3.77
C PHE A 185 14.68 3.51 -4.55
N ALA A 186 15.99 3.53 -4.83
CA ALA A 186 16.67 2.40 -5.47
C ALA A 186 16.47 1.10 -4.68
N LYS A 187 16.66 1.13 -3.35
CA LYS A 187 16.46 -0.02 -2.47
C LYS A 187 15.03 -0.56 -2.59
N THR A 188 14.00 0.28 -2.51
CA THR A 188 12.62 -0.16 -2.66
C THR A 188 12.34 -0.78 -4.03
N MET A 189 12.87 -0.21 -5.11
CA MET A 189 12.60 -0.71 -6.46
C MET A 189 13.37 -2.00 -6.77
N MET A 190 14.57 -2.17 -6.21
CA MET A 190 15.49 -3.25 -6.55
C MET A 190 15.43 -4.44 -5.58
N GLU A 191 14.96 -4.25 -4.35
CA GLU A 191 14.80 -5.34 -3.40
C GLU A 191 13.65 -6.27 -3.77
N ARG A 192 13.84 -7.57 -3.46
CA ARG A 192 12.76 -8.55 -3.53
C ARG A 192 11.67 -8.18 -2.52
N GLN A 193 10.51 -7.79 -3.04
CA GLN A 193 9.34 -7.49 -2.22
C GLN A 193 8.72 -8.77 -1.65
N ALA A 194 8.51 -8.79 -0.33
CA ALA A 194 7.80 -9.85 0.37
C ALA A 194 6.46 -9.30 0.87
N TYR A 195 5.39 -9.55 0.11
CA TYR A 195 4.06 -9.09 0.47
C TYR A 195 3.46 -9.99 1.55
N PRO A 196 2.80 -9.42 2.58
CA PRO A 196 2.14 -10.21 3.60
C PRO A 196 1.00 -11.03 2.99
N ASP A 197 0.75 -12.21 3.55
CA ASP A 197 -0.43 -12.99 3.22
C ASP A 197 -1.67 -12.28 3.77
N LEU A 198 -2.46 -11.70 2.87
CA LEU A 198 -3.68 -10.97 3.22
C LEU A 198 -4.90 -11.89 3.40
N ARG A 199 -4.75 -13.21 3.27
CA ARG A 199 -5.84 -14.16 3.48
C ARG A 199 -6.21 -14.21 4.96
N GLU A 200 -7.49 -14.00 5.25
CA GLU A 200 -8.01 -14.07 6.60
C GLU A 200 -8.13 -15.53 7.05
N TYR A 201 -7.48 -15.88 8.16
CA TYR A 201 -7.70 -17.17 8.81
C TYR A 201 -9.01 -17.14 9.60
N PRO A 202 -9.88 -18.17 9.47
CA PRO A 202 -11.08 -18.30 10.28
C PRO A 202 -10.73 -18.26 11.78
N GLY A 203 -11.29 -17.29 12.50
CA GLY A 203 -11.10 -17.16 13.96
C GLY A 203 -10.09 -16.11 14.41
N THR A 204 -9.43 -15.40 13.48
CA THR A 204 -8.61 -14.22 13.82
C THR A 204 -9.47 -12.97 13.98
N ALA A 205 -9.00 -11.97 14.73
CA ALA A 205 -9.72 -10.70 14.97
C ALA A 205 -10.11 -9.94 13.67
N ALA A 206 -9.44 -10.21 12.55
CA ALA A 206 -9.84 -9.73 11.23
C ALA A 206 -11.24 -10.22 10.83
N THR A 207 -11.60 -11.46 11.20
CA THR A 207 -12.95 -12.01 10.99
C THR A 207 -14.01 -11.25 11.81
N ALA A 208 -13.63 -10.67 12.96
CA ALA A 208 -14.55 -9.92 13.83
C ALA A 208 -14.89 -8.53 13.28
N LEU A 209 -13.94 -7.86 12.60
CA LEU A 209 -14.16 -6.56 11.98
C LEU A 209 -15.15 -6.62 10.80
N ARG A 210 -15.32 -7.79 10.16
CA ARG A 210 -16.30 -7.98 9.09
C ARG A 210 -17.72 -8.33 9.55
N ARG A 211 -17.93 -8.82 10.80
CA ARG A 211 -19.30 -9.03 11.31
C ARG A 211 -20.11 -7.73 11.42
N TYR A 212 -19.43 -6.59 11.55
CA TYR A 212 -20.06 -5.27 11.44
C TYR A 212 -20.42 -4.85 10.01
N ARG A 213 -19.86 -5.51 8.98
CA ARG A 213 -20.04 -5.16 7.57
C ARG A 213 -21.25 -5.85 6.93
N THR A 214 -21.70 -7.00 7.45
CA THR A 214 -22.81 -7.77 6.87
C THR A 214 -24.18 -7.42 7.45
N HIS A 215 -24.28 -6.93 8.69
CA HIS A 215 -25.58 -6.59 9.29
C HIS A 215 -26.19 -5.25 8.79
N ALA A 216 -25.50 -4.51 7.93
CA ALA A 216 -26.03 -3.29 7.30
C ALA A 216 -26.64 -3.53 5.91
N ALA A 217 -26.56 -4.75 5.36
CA ALA A 217 -27.04 -5.06 4.01
C ALA A 217 -28.36 -5.86 3.98
N ASP A 218 -28.83 -6.38 5.11
CA ASP A 218 -30.06 -7.18 5.18
C ASP A 218 -31.18 -6.37 5.85
N ALA A 219 -31.63 -5.32 5.17
CA ALA A 219 -32.88 -4.64 5.47
C ALA A 219 -33.59 -4.19 4.18
N ASP A 220 -33.66 -5.05 3.16
CA ASP A 220 -34.86 -5.14 2.31
C ASP A 220 -34.85 -6.40 1.41
N GLY A 221 -36.02 -6.98 1.20
CA GLY A 221 -36.20 -8.39 0.84
C GLY A 221 -36.03 -8.79 -0.63
N ARG A 222 -35.77 -10.11 -0.78
CA ARG A 222 -35.84 -11.00 -1.98
C ARG A 222 -34.68 -10.93 -2.99
N LYS A 223 -33.89 -12.01 -3.05
CA LYS A 223 -34.13 -13.19 -3.93
C LYS A 223 -33.14 -14.32 -3.64
N SER A 224 -33.64 -15.53 -3.84
CA SER A 224 -33.05 -16.85 -3.68
C SER A 224 -31.87 -17.15 -4.61
N HIS A 225 -30.79 -17.71 -4.08
CA HIS A 225 -29.97 -18.69 -4.81
C HIS A 225 -29.54 -19.83 -3.86
N HIS A 226 -29.97 -21.03 -4.21
CA HIS A 226 -29.58 -22.28 -3.57
C HIS A 226 -28.07 -22.52 -3.70
N TYR A 227 -27.39 -22.76 -2.58
CA TYR A 227 -26.13 -23.50 -2.56
C TYR A 227 -26.12 -24.46 -1.38
N HIS A 228 -25.79 -25.71 -1.70
CA HIS A 228 -25.73 -26.86 -0.79
C HIS A 228 -24.74 -26.63 0.37
N THR A 229 -25.22 -26.89 1.58
CA THR A 229 -24.42 -26.95 2.80
C THR A 229 -23.53 -28.19 2.79
N ALA A 230 -22.21 -28.02 2.86
CA ALA A 230 -21.28 -29.08 3.21
C ALA A 230 -20.75 -28.82 4.63
N ILE A 231 -21.16 -29.65 5.58
CA ILE A 231 -20.64 -29.70 6.96
C ILE A 231 -19.36 -30.55 6.94
N PRO A 232 -18.23 -30.13 7.54
CA PRO A 232 -17.04 -30.95 7.61
C PRO A 232 -17.07 -31.90 8.80
N GLY A 233 -16.82 -33.19 8.53
CA GLY A 233 -16.26 -34.14 9.52
C GLY A 233 -17.21 -35.23 10.01
N GLN A 234 -17.49 -36.23 9.20
CA GLN A 234 -17.70 -37.60 9.69
C GLN A 234 -16.96 -38.61 8.81
N SER A 235 -16.08 -39.36 9.46
CA SER A 235 -15.45 -40.57 8.96
C SER A 235 -16.49 -41.64 8.62
N HIS A 236 -16.41 -42.31 7.47
CA HIS A 236 -16.52 -43.77 7.39
C HIS A 236 -16.26 -44.30 5.96
N GLN A 237 -15.31 -45.22 5.89
CA GLN A 237 -15.29 -46.47 5.11
C GLN A 237 -16.18 -46.55 3.86
N SER A 238 -15.54 -46.53 2.70
CA SER A 238 -16.10 -46.97 1.41
C SER A 238 -16.41 -48.48 1.44
N ARG A 239 -17.69 -48.85 1.54
CA ARG A 239 -18.21 -50.13 1.04
C ARG A 239 -18.79 -49.89 -0.36
N LYS A 240 -18.05 -50.34 -1.38
CA LYS A 240 -18.59 -50.57 -2.73
C LYS A 240 -19.23 -51.96 -2.79
N ASP A 241 -20.32 -52.02 -3.56
CA ASP A 241 -21.24 -53.14 -3.75
C ASP A 241 -20.63 -54.49 -4.14
N GLN A 242 -21.40 -55.53 -3.83
CA GLN A 242 -21.13 -56.94 -4.05
C GLN A 242 -21.38 -57.41 -5.50
N ARG A 243 -20.32 -57.99 -6.10
CA ARG A 243 -20.22 -59.32 -6.81
C ARG A 243 -20.84 -59.54 -8.22
N PRO A 244 -20.43 -60.61 -8.97
CA PRO A 244 -19.34 -61.59 -8.76
C PRO A 244 -18.41 -61.94 -9.98
N ARG A 245 -17.19 -62.40 -9.63
CA ARG A 245 -16.28 -63.42 -10.22
C ARG A 245 -16.20 -63.66 -11.76
N ARG A 246 -14.97 -63.57 -12.31
CA ARG A 246 -14.25 -64.68 -12.99
C ARG A 246 -12.74 -64.40 -13.15
N ARG A 247 -11.97 -65.51 -13.21
CA ARG A 247 -10.49 -65.72 -13.35
C ARG A 247 -9.90 -64.96 -14.56
N SER A 248 -8.61 -64.67 -14.74
CA SER A 248 -7.40 -65.50 -14.60
C SER A 248 -6.11 -64.70 -14.97
N GLY A 249 -4.98 -65.03 -14.34
CA GLY A 249 -3.59 -64.86 -14.86
C GLY A 249 -3.04 -63.42 -14.90
N GLY A 250 -1.84 -63.08 -14.46
CA GLY A 250 -0.66 -63.83 -14.03
C GLY A 250 0.58 -62.94 -14.24
N ARG A 251 1.67 -63.26 -13.51
CA ARG A 251 3.07 -62.76 -13.63
C ARG A 251 3.35 -61.40 -12.97
N SER A 252 3.99 -61.38 -11.79
CA SER A 252 5.40 -61.68 -11.41
C SER A 252 6.22 -60.38 -11.34
N CYS A 253 6.53 -59.94 -10.12
CA CYS A 253 7.89 -59.92 -9.53
C CYS A 253 8.47 -58.50 -9.66
N GLU A 254 8.57 -57.78 -8.53
CA GLU A 254 9.77 -57.69 -7.68
C GLU A 254 10.87 -56.84 -8.36
N SER A 255 11.55 -55.90 -7.72
CA SER A 255 11.66 -55.52 -6.31
C SER A 255 12.68 -54.36 -6.21
N ILE A 256 12.56 -53.52 -5.14
CA ILE A 256 13.65 -53.04 -4.24
C ILE A 256 14.81 -52.21 -4.88
N HIS A 257 15.34 -51.08 -4.38
CA HIS A 257 15.16 -50.16 -3.25
C HIS A 257 16.06 -48.90 -3.53
N PRO A 258 16.05 -47.87 -2.66
CA PRO A 258 16.66 -46.55 -2.89
C PRO A 258 18.07 -46.40 -2.31
N GLY A 259 18.76 -45.30 -2.64
CA GLY A 259 19.94 -44.85 -1.91
C GLY A 259 20.52 -43.51 -2.38
N ALA A 260 20.75 -42.63 -1.40
CA ALA A 260 21.47 -41.34 -1.38
C ALA A 260 20.73 -40.09 -1.90
#